data_AF-A0A6N2ULR9-F1
#
_entry.id   AF-A0A6N2ULR9-F1
#
_cell.length_a   1.000
_cell.length_b   1.000
_cell.length_c   1.000
_cell.angle_alpha   90.00
_cell.angle_beta   90.00
_cell.angle_gamma   90.00
#
_symmetry.space_group_name_H-M   'P 1'
#
loop_
_entity.id
_entity.type
_entity.pdbx_description
1 polymer ?
#
loop_
_entity_poly.entity_id
_entity_poly.type
_entity_poly.pdbx_seq_one_letter_code
_entity_poly.pdbx_strand_id
1 'polypeptide(L)'
;MAILPDHSFNAFSAGRSGRPRKVELTEEQKKELAALYLATNATRKSGSMTLAWSIFASQHPELGWDAAAKSSKHIIPAVARDVMKHARPMVGYHRGGERKLRELAYSPGLLRRNLDGGLLRAGQRASWDDATINFGVCVPWPWRGSGDKCAEKYGVRLGRFQLLVCHDDATSFIPAYSYIIRYEQTYRGEDVAGAMIRTCRDVGIFDSFVLEGGVWKSDRVQRLLDGLGIRHIDAKGRPQCKLVENFFNRLWSVLSVVPGQVGRYQAENKSTSEKYVACRNGRQDPRTLFPMLTDALAAIDWAINYLNTHPVESREYGKWIPRDRWEADLAAHPMRQVDADFSWLQAPAIVKRKVVRGMLRATVPGPLGVPQRWTFSAPWLWTEEGKELMLHFDPLGEWPLSAVVTAPGSVKVLGEVSCTNPVSMGGCGEDISLQIRQIVRTEYRLLTATGKTGRESTLRALNGQTSIAQGVKGQDGDVTADTPPDAVQVPAKVRASKLADPLSRAAAEDSRSTVPQPITPATRDDFAAMRRRARQANTATTLNF
;
A
#
# COMPACT_ATOMS: atom_id res chain seq x y z
N MET A 1 1.40 20.94 -66.11
CA MET A 1 0.23 20.52 -65.33
C MET A 1 0.51 19.14 -64.74
N ALA A 2 0.77 19.09 -63.44
CA ALA A 2 0.65 17.92 -62.57
C ALA A 2 0.73 18.49 -61.15
N ILE A 3 -0.41 18.54 -60.45
CA ILE A 3 -0.56 19.14 -59.13
C ILE A 3 -0.30 18.04 -58.10
N LEU A 4 0.75 18.23 -57.30
CA LEU A 4 1.03 17.48 -56.08
C LEU A 4 0.01 17.90 -55.00
N PRO A 5 -0.59 16.98 -54.21
CA PRO A 5 -1.47 17.36 -53.12
C PRO A 5 -0.67 17.77 -51.87
N ASP A 6 -1.08 18.91 -51.30
CA ASP A 6 -0.58 19.52 -50.07
C ASP A 6 -0.51 18.57 -48.87
N HIS A 7 0.71 18.39 -48.36
CA HIS A 7 0.97 17.92 -46.99
C HIS A 7 0.81 19.10 -46.03
N SER A 8 -0.41 19.43 -45.63
CA SER A 8 -0.63 20.39 -44.54
C SER A 8 -2.00 20.28 -43.85
N PHE A 9 -2.34 19.14 -43.24
CA PHE A 9 -3.41 19.08 -42.23
C PHE A 9 -3.18 17.93 -41.24
N ASN A 10 -2.42 18.21 -40.17
CA ASN A 10 -2.53 17.50 -38.89
C ASN A 10 -1.88 18.35 -37.79
N ALA A 11 -2.47 19.52 -37.53
CA ALA A 11 -2.15 20.32 -36.36
C ALA A 11 -3.45 20.97 -35.86
N PHE A 12 -3.79 20.70 -34.59
CA PHE A 12 -4.83 21.35 -33.80
C PHE A 12 -6.30 21.14 -34.25
N SER A 13 -6.85 19.97 -33.94
CA SER A 13 -8.24 19.90 -33.48
C SER A 13 -8.25 19.75 -31.95
N ALA A 14 -8.09 20.88 -31.26
CA ALA A 14 -8.70 21.04 -29.95
C ALA A 14 -10.22 20.94 -30.15
N GLY A 15 -10.73 19.71 -30.14
CA GLY A 15 -12.15 19.41 -30.31
C GLY A 15 -12.95 20.10 -29.22
N ARG A 16 -13.79 21.03 -29.63
CA ARG A 16 -14.80 21.72 -28.81
C ARG A 16 -15.49 20.73 -27.87
N SER A 17 -15.67 21.16 -26.62
CA SER A 17 -16.46 20.52 -25.58
C SER A 17 -17.86 20.12 -26.08
N GLY A 18 -18.01 18.88 -26.56
CA GLY A 18 -19.32 18.31 -26.85
C GLY A 18 -20.14 18.18 -25.56
N ARG A 19 -21.44 18.47 -25.64
CA ARG A 19 -22.39 18.20 -24.55
C ARG A 19 -22.27 16.71 -24.18
N PRO A 20 -22.13 16.35 -22.90
CA PRO A 20 -22.10 14.94 -22.49
C PRO A 20 -23.29 14.17 -23.10
N ARG A 21 -23.09 12.92 -23.51
CA ARG A 21 -24.17 12.06 -24.02
C ARG A 21 -25.39 12.15 -23.10
N LYS A 22 -26.58 12.31 -23.69
CA LYS A 22 -27.84 12.19 -22.94
C LYS A 22 -27.95 10.72 -22.51
N VAL A 23 -27.75 10.49 -21.22
CA VAL A 23 -27.94 9.18 -20.58
C VAL A 23 -29.17 9.31 -19.70
N GLU A 24 -30.12 8.40 -19.87
CA GLU A 24 -31.25 8.22 -18.95
C GLU A 24 -30.90 7.11 -17.96
N LEU A 25 -31.20 7.34 -16.69
CA LEU A 25 -30.99 6.37 -15.61
C LEU A 25 -32.34 5.99 -15.02
N THR A 26 -32.54 4.70 -14.78
CA THR A 26 -33.69 4.18 -14.00
C THR A 26 -33.61 4.61 -12.54
N GLU A 27 -34.71 4.52 -11.78
CA GLU A 27 -34.71 4.89 -10.35
C GLU A 27 -33.79 3.99 -9.51
N GLU A 28 -33.71 2.70 -9.84
CA GLU A 28 -32.78 1.75 -9.23
C GLU A 28 -31.33 2.16 -9.48
N GLN A 29 -31.00 2.50 -10.74
CA GLN A 29 -29.67 3.00 -11.12
C GLN A 29 -29.31 4.32 -10.44
N LYS A 30 -30.28 5.22 -10.26
CA LYS A 30 -30.06 6.48 -9.51
C LYS A 30 -29.73 6.20 -8.04
N LYS A 31 -30.46 5.28 -7.39
CA LYS A 31 -30.19 4.88 -5.99
C LYS A 31 -28.81 4.23 -5.85
N GLU A 32 -28.46 3.33 -6.77
CA GLU A 32 -27.14 2.69 -6.81
C GLU A 32 -26.01 3.72 -6.98
N LEU A 33 -26.14 4.65 -7.95
CA LEU A 33 -25.16 5.69 -8.20
C LEU A 33 -25.02 6.66 -7.00
N ALA A 34 -26.13 7.00 -6.33
CA ALA A 34 -26.10 7.79 -5.12
C ALA A 34 -25.37 7.07 -3.97
N ALA A 35 -25.64 5.77 -3.79
CA ALA A 35 -24.95 4.94 -2.78
C ALA A 35 -23.45 4.82 -3.06
N LEU A 36 -23.06 4.60 -4.32
CA LEU A 36 -21.65 4.59 -4.75
C LEU A 36 -20.99 5.94 -4.47
N TYR A 37 -21.64 7.06 -4.80
CA TYR A 37 -21.11 8.39 -4.54
C TYR A 37 -20.88 8.63 -3.04
N LEU A 38 -21.84 8.27 -2.19
CA LEU A 38 -21.72 8.39 -0.73
C LEU A 38 -20.60 7.50 -0.17
N ALA A 39 -20.38 6.32 -0.76
CA ALA A 39 -19.29 5.44 -0.38
C ALA A 39 -17.92 6.01 -0.76
N THR A 40 -17.79 6.66 -1.93
CA THR A 40 -16.51 7.19 -2.44
C THR A 40 -15.94 8.33 -1.59
N ASN A 41 -15.21 8.04 -0.51
CA ASN A 41 -14.72 9.02 0.47
C ASN A 41 -13.58 9.91 -0.09
N ALA A 42 -13.90 10.88 -0.96
CA ALA A 42 -12.95 11.75 -1.65
C ALA A 42 -12.44 12.89 -0.76
N THR A 43 -13.35 13.54 -0.04
CA THR A 43 -13.03 14.55 0.96
C THR A 43 -13.97 14.41 2.17
N ARG A 44 -13.65 15.12 3.25
CA ARG A 44 -14.52 15.21 4.44
C ARG A 44 -15.96 15.70 4.16
N LYS A 45 -16.24 16.27 2.97
CA LYS A 45 -17.52 16.91 2.63
C LYS A 45 -18.11 16.46 1.27
N SER A 46 -17.50 15.47 0.60
CA SER A 46 -17.97 15.06 -0.73
C SER A 46 -17.48 13.68 -1.15
N GLY A 47 -18.34 12.99 -1.91
CA GLY A 47 -17.98 11.84 -2.71
C GLY A 47 -17.10 12.20 -3.91
N SER A 48 -16.45 11.22 -4.56
CA SER A 48 -15.78 11.41 -5.85
C SER A 48 -16.76 11.11 -6.98
N MET A 49 -17.32 12.14 -7.61
CA MET A 49 -18.26 11.96 -8.73
C MET A 49 -17.65 11.17 -9.89
N THR A 50 -16.38 11.43 -10.22
CA THR A 50 -15.67 10.74 -11.30
C THR A 50 -15.46 9.27 -10.98
N LEU A 51 -15.11 8.94 -9.73
CA LEU A 51 -14.90 7.56 -9.31
C LEU A 51 -16.23 6.79 -9.23
N ALA A 52 -17.26 7.39 -8.61
CA ALA A 52 -18.58 6.78 -8.49
C ALA A 52 -19.17 6.47 -9.86
N TRP A 53 -19.12 7.44 -10.78
CA TRP A 53 -19.56 7.24 -12.16
C TRP A 53 -18.73 6.19 -12.91
N SER A 54 -17.40 6.17 -12.72
CA SER A 54 -16.55 5.16 -13.35
C SER A 54 -16.84 3.74 -12.86
N ILE A 55 -17.08 3.55 -11.56
CA ILE A 55 -17.44 2.25 -11.00
C ILE A 55 -18.82 1.84 -11.52
N PHE A 56 -19.80 2.73 -11.44
CA PHE A 56 -21.15 2.51 -11.94
C PHE A 56 -21.16 2.12 -13.42
N ALA A 57 -20.50 2.88 -14.29
CA ALA A 57 -20.47 2.58 -15.72
C ALA A 57 -19.69 1.30 -16.06
N SER A 58 -18.74 0.87 -15.22
CA SER A 58 -18.08 -0.45 -15.39
C SER A 58 -18.99 -1.63 -15.05
N GLN A 59 -20.04 -1.39 -14.26
CA GLN A 59 -21.07 -2.36 -13.90
C GLN A 59 -22.25 -2.35 -14.88
N HIS A 60 -22.42 -1.24 -15.61
CA HIS A 60 -23.48 -0.97 -16.60
C HIS A 60 -22.85 -0.61 -17.97
N PRO A 61 -22.17 -1.58 -18.65
CA PRO A 61 -21.41 -1.33 -19.87
C PRO A 61 -22.27 -0.82 -21.05
N GLU A 62 -23.57 -1.10 -21.04
CA GLU A 62 -24.54 -0.62 -22.02
C GLU A 62 -24.66 0.92 -22.08
N LEU A 63 -24.21 1.61 -21.03
CA LEU A 63 -24.17 3.07 -20.98
C LEU A 63 -23.07 3.68 -21.87
N GLY A 64 -22.17 2.85 -22.41
CA GLY A 64 -21.19 3.25 -23.42
C GLY A 64 -20.24 4.37 -22.95
N TRP A 65 -19.79 4.30 -21.70
CA TRP A 65 -18.87 5.26 -21.09
C TRP A 65 -17.43 4.94 -21.46
N ASP A 66 -16.78 5.85 -22.20
CA ASP A 66 -15.36 5.71 -22.50
C ASP A 66 -14.51 5.98 -21.24
N ALA A 67 -13.77 4.94 -20.86
CA ALA A 67 -12.85 4.96 -19.76
C ALA A 67 -11.59 5.79 -20.00
N ALA A 68 -11.22 6.07 -21.23
CA ALA A 68 -9.99 6.78 -21.59
C ALA A 68 -10.18 8.30 -21.64
N ALA A 69 -11.38 8.80 -22.00
CA ALA A 69 -11.71 10.24 -21.98
C ALA A 69 -11.77 10.87 -20.56
N LYS A 70 -11.55 10.05 -19.51
CA LYS A 70 -11.76 10.33 -18.09
C LYS A 70 -10.74 11.28 -17.47
N SER A 71 -11.05 12.57 -17.40
CA SER A 71 -10.27 13.41 -16.47
C SER A 71 -11.03 14.53 -15.77
N SER A 72 -12.30 14.75 -16.12
CA SER A 72 -13.06 15.85 -15.54
C SER A 72 -14.49 15.44 -15.18
N LYS A 73 -14.92 15.84 -13.98
CA LYS A 73 -16.34 15.75 -13.55
C LYS A 73 -17.28 16.48 -14.52
N HIS A 74 -16.75 17.37 -15.35
CA HIS A 74 -17.51 18.13 -16.33
C HIS A 74 -17.92 17.32 -17.56
N ILE A 75 -17.27 16.16 -17.78
CA ILE A 75 -17.54 15.22 -18.87
C ILE A 75 -18.65 14.22 -18.48
N ILE A 76 -18.96 14.08 -17.19
CA ILE A 76 -20.02 13.21 -16.68
C ILE A 76 -21.40 13.71 -17.15
N PRO A 77 -22.32 12.82 -17.60
CA PRO A 77 -23.69 13.19 -17.98
C PRO A 77 -24.41 14.01 -16.91
N ALA A 78 -25.21 15.00 -17.32
CA ALA A 78 -25.86 15.93 -16.42
C ALA A 78 -26.76 15.22 -15.37
N VAL A 79 -27.58 14.25 -15.81
CA VAL A 79 -28.43 13.42 -14.96
C VAL A 79 -27.62 12.74 -13.84
N ALA A 80 -26.51 12.10 -14.19
CA ALA A 80 -25.64 11.44 -13.21
C ALA A 80 -25.01 12.43 -12.22
N ARG A 81 -24.57 13.60 -12.70
CA ARG A 81 -24.05 14.66 -11.80
C ARG A 81 -25.11 15.16 -10.84
N ASP A 82 -26.35 15.32 -11.32
CA ASP A 82 -27.42 15.85 -10.49
C ASP A 82 -27.82 14.84 -9.41
N VAL A 83 -27.93 13.54 -9.72
CA VAL A 83 -28.11 12.47 -8.71
C VAL A 83 -27.06 12.58 -7.59
N MET A 84 -25.79 12.68 -7.94
CA MET A 84 -24.69 12.78 -6.97
C MET A 84 -24.65 14.12 -6.21
N LYS A 85 -25.07 15.23 -6.83
CA LYS A 85 -25.18 16.53 -6.15
C LYS A 85 -26.29 16.50 -5.10
N HIS A 86 -27.44 15.88 -5.40
CA HIS A 86 -28.55 15.76 -4.45
C HIS A 86 -28.21 14.85 -3.26
N ALA A 87 -27.29 13.89 -3.43
CA ALA A 87 -26.78 13.07 -2.33
C ALA A 87 -25.72 13.79 -1.44
N ARG A 88 -25.10 14.87 -1.92
CA ARG A 88 -24.00 15.60 -1.25
C ARG A 88 -24.33 16.19 0.14
N PRO A 89 -25.52 16.76 0.40
CA PRO A 89 -25.85 17.36 1.70
C PRO A 89 -25.77 16.38 2.87
N MET A 90 -26.00 15.08 2.64
CA MET A 90 -25.95 14.04 3.69
C MET A 90 -24.53 13.78 4.24
N VAL A 91 -23.48 14.21 3.53
CA VAL A 91 -22.07 14.03 3.95
C VAL A 91 -21.57 15.25 4.74
N GLY A 92 -22.16 16.43 4.50
CA GLY A 92 -21.67 17.71 4.99
C GLY A 92 -21.98 18.01 6.47
N TYR A 93 -23.04 17.40 7.02
CA TYR A 93 -23.59 17.77 8.33
C TYR A 93 -22.72 17.32 9.53
N HIS A 94 -21.80 16.36 9.37
CA HIS A 94 -21.11 15.76 10.53
C HIS A 94 -19.62 16.08 10.72
N ARG A 95 -18.85 16.58 9.72
CA ARG A 95 -17.36 16.46 9.79
C ARG A 95 -16.55 17.64 9.22
N GLY A 96 -16.94 18.87 9.56
CA GLY A 96 -16.40 20.12 8.99
C GLY A 96 -14.91 20.48 9.24
N GLY A 97 -14.32 21.15 8.25
CA GLY A 97 -13.09 21.96 8.30
C GLY A 97 -12.95 22.83 7.02
N GLU A 98 -12.34 24.01 7.09
CA GLU A 98 -12.30 25.04 6.02
C GLU A 98 -11.19 24.85 4.97
N ARG A 99 -11.53 25.12 3.70
CA ARG A 99 -10.70 24.91 2.50
C ARG A 99 -9.79 26.10 2.16
N LYS A 100 -10.14 27.32 2.60
CA LYS A 100 -9.52 28.58 2.15
C LYS A 100 -8.05 28.76 2.53
N LEU A 101 -7.57 28.14 3.62
CA LEU A 101 -6.18 28.28 4.07
C LEU A 101 -5.16 27.47 3.23
N ARG A 102 -5.60 26.47 2.46
CA ARG A 102 -4.69 25.61 1.66
C ARG A 102 -4.32 26.20 0.30
N GLU A 103 -5.15 27.09 -0.25
CA GLU A 103 -4.93 27.67 -1.58
C GLU A 103 -3.89 28.81 -1.55
N LEU A 104 -3.63 29.41 -0.38
CA LEU A 104 -2.63 30.47 -0.18
C LEU A 104 -1.21 29.95 0.10
N ALA A 105 -1.05 28.65 0.37
CA ALA A 105 0.24 27.99 0.62
C ALA A 105 0.68 27.11 -0.58
N TYR A 106 0.26 27.48 -1.80
CA TYR A 106 0.62 26.77 -3.02
C TYR A 106 2.11 26.99 -3.32
N SER A 107 2.89 25.93 -3.19
CA SER A 107 4.27 25.86 -3.69
C SER A 107 4.25 25.11 -5.03
N PRO A 108 4.86 25.65 -6.09
CA PRO A 108 4.91 24.99 -7.38
C PRO A 108 5.59 23.62 -7.29
N GLY A 109 5.07 22.64 -8.05
CA GLY A 109 5.58 21.28 -8.03
C GLY A 109 7.04 21.21 -8.49
N LEU A 110 7.93 20.80 -7.58
CA LEU A 110 9.33 20.45 -7.87
C LEU A 110 9.61 18.94 -7.76
N LEU A 111 8.66 18.17 -7.21
CA LEU A 111 8.83 16.75 -6.89
C LEU A 111 8.84 15.80 -8.08
N ARG A 112 8.62 16.27 -9.31
CA ARG A 112 8.84 15.45 -10.52
C ARG A 112 9.98 15.97 -11.37
N ARG A 113 10.89 16.75 -10.78
CA ARG A 113 12.06 17.30 -11.47
C ARG A 113 13.36 16.81 -10.86
N ASN A 114 14.34 16.66 -11.75
CA ASN A 114 15.74 16.55 -11.42
C ASN A 114 16.28 17.92 -10.96
N LEU A 115 17.48 17.92 -10.36
CA LEU A 115 18.13 19.14 -9.88
C LEU A 115 18.48 20.12 -11.02
N ASP A 116 18.68 19.60 -12.23
CA ASP A 116 18.89 20.38 -13.46
C ASP A 116 17.59 20.99 -14.02
N GLY A 117 16.45 20.74 -13.37
CA GLY A 117 15.13 21.21 -13.78
C GLY A 117 14.43 20.31 -14.79
N GLY A 118 15.10 19.29 -15.35
CA GLY A 118 14.49 18.31 -16.25
C GLY A 118 13.44 17.45 -15.54
N LEU A 119 12.46 16.90 -16.27
CA LEU A 119 11.48 15.98 -15.67
C LEU A 119 12.14 14.65 -15.28
N LEU A 120 11.70 14.08 -14.16
CA LEU A 120 12.03 12.70 -13.82
C LEU A 120 11.44 11.74 -14.84
N ARG A 121 12.17 10.66 -15.07
CA ARG A 121 11.78 9.49 -15.87
C ARG A 121 11.47 8.31 -14.94
N ALA A 122 10.64 7.39 -15.42
CA ALA A 122 10.39 6.14 -14.72
C ALA A 122 11.70 5.47 -14.28
N GLY A 123 11.72 4.94 -13.05
CA GLY A 123 12.88 4.21 -12.52
C GLY A 123 13.98 5.10 -11.92
N GLN A 124 13.99 6.41 -12.18
CA GLN A 124 15.00 7.30 -11.57
C GLN A 124 14.79 7.49 -10.07
N ARG A 125 13.53 7.59 -9.63
CA ARG A 125 13.21 7.82 -8.23
C ARG A 125 11.90 7.18 -7.83
N ALA A 126 11.94 6.45 -6.73
CA ALA A 126 10.73 5.96 -6.08
C ALA A 126 10.61 6.46 -4.64
N SER A 127 9.41 6.87 -4.26
CA SER A 127 9.03 7.06 -2.87
C SER A 127 8.52 5.73 -2.30
N TRP A 128 9.06 5.33 -1.15
CA TRP A 128 8.53 4.21 -0.39
C TRP A 128 7.88 4.70 0.89
N ASP A 129 6.74 4.09 1.21
CA ASP A 129 6.01 4.43 2.43
C ASP A 129 5.03 3.34 2.82
N ASP A 130 4.56 3.40 4.07
CA ASP A 130 3.59 2.49 4.63
C ASP A 130 2.22 3.13 4.82
N ALA A 131 1.23 2.25 4.79
CA ALA A 131 -0.16 2.60 4.97
C ALA A 131 -0.88 1.49 5.73
N THR A 132 -1.54 1.85 6.83
CA THR A 132 -2.50 0.95 7.47
C THR A 132 -3.81 1.00 6.69
N ILE A 133 -4.31 -0.16 6.25
CA ILE A 133 -5.55 -0.23 5.48
C ILE A 133 -6.78 0.16 6.33
N ASN A 134 -7.78 0.81 5.70
CA ASN A 134 -8.93 1.39 6.42
C ASN A 134 -10.04 0.39 6.78
N PHE A 135 -9.93 -0.87 6.36
CA PHE A 135 -10.90 -1.92 6.66
C PHE A 135 -10.25 -3.12 7.36
N GLY A 136 -11.02 -3.84 8.18
CA GLY A 136 -10.54 -5.05 8.82
C GLY A 136 -10.36 -6.19 7.82
N VAL A 137 -9.29 -6.97 7.95
CA VAL A 137 -8.98 -8.14 7.10
C VAL A 137 -8.92 -9.40 7.95
N CYS A 138 -9.66 -10.43 7.51
CA CYS A 138 -9.66 -11.77 8.10
C CYS A 138 -8.55 -12.62 7.49
N VAL A 139 -7.61 -13.09 8.30
CA VAL A 139 -6.50 -13.94 7.87
C VAL A 139 -6.60 -15.30 8.54
N PRO A 140 -6.54 -16.42 7.80
CA PRO A 140 -6.38 -17.75 8.40
C PRO A 140 -5.18 -17.77 9.35
N TRP A 141 -5.43 -18.13 10.60
CA TRP A 141 -4.43 -18.10 11.67
C TRP A 141 -4.62 -19.33 12.57
N PRO A 142 -4.16 -20.51 12.14
CA PRO A 142 -4.44 -21.78 12.82
C PRO A 142 -3.73 -21.93 14.18
N TRP A 143 -2.74 -21.08 14.46
CA TRP A 143 -1.93 -21.17 15.68
C TRP A 143 -2.70 -20.64 16.90
N ARG A 144 -2.99 -21.57 17.83
CA ARG A 144 -3.68 -21.31 19.11
C ARG A 144 -2.66 -21.14 20.25
N GLY A 145 -3.02 -20.41 21.30
CA GLY A 145 -2.16 -20.19 22.47
C GLY A 145 -1.33 -18.90 22.45
N SER A 146 -1.59 -17.98 21.52
CA SER A 146 -0.94 -16.67 21.46
C SER A 146 -1.58 -15.58 22.34
N GLY A 147 -2.79 -15.84 22.85
CA GLY A 147 -3.66 -14.85 23.48
C GLY A 147 -4.56 -14.09 22.49
N ASP A 148 -4.52 -14.42 21.19
CA ASP A 148 -5.50 -13.92 20.23
C ASP A 148 -6.82 -14.66 20.36
N LYS A 149 -7.75 -14.04 21.09
CA LYS A 149 -9.11 -14.57 21.33
C LYS A 149 -9.88 -14.89 20.05
N CYS A 150 -9.62 -14.17 18.95
CA CYS A 150 -10.28 -14.40 17.66
C CYS A 150 -9.73 -15.68 17.01
N ALA A 151 -8.41 -15.83 16.97
CA ALA A 151 -7.75 -17.01 16.43
C ALA A 151 -8.04 -18.26 17.30
N GLU A 152 -8.03 -18.11 18.62
CA GLU A 152 -8.36 -19.18 19.57
C GLU A 152 -9.79 -19.69 19.40
N LYS A 153 -10.75 -18.85 19.02
CA LYS A 153 -12.13 -19.32 18.86
C LYS A 153 -12.45 -19.76 17.43
N TYR A 154 -12.00 -18.99 16.43
CA TYR A 154 -12.45 -19.14 15.05
C TYR A 154 -11.35 -19.55 14.06
N GLY A 155 -10.10 -19.73 14.52
CA GLY A 155 -8.97 -20.09 13.66
C GLY A 155 -8.56 -18.99 12.66
N VAL A 156 -9.00 -17.76 12.89
CA VAL A 156 -8.70 -16.59 12.06
C VAL A 156 -8.32 -15.39 12.92
N ARG A 157 -7.41 -14.56 12.41
CA ARG A 157 -7.06 -13.27 12.99
C ARG A 157 -7.74 -12.14 12.22
N LEU A 158 -8.33 -11.19 12.95
CA LEU A 158 -8.82 -9.93 12.39
C LEU A 158 -7.82 -8.80 12.70
N GLY A 159 -7.35 -8.10 11.67
CA GLY A 159 -6.45 -6.97 11.84
C GLY A 159 -6.54 -5.93 10.73
N ARG A 160 -5.85 -4.80 10.94
CA ARG A 160 -5.55 -3.82 9.89
C ARG A 160 -4.05 -3.85 9.70
N PHE A 161 -3.61 -4.56 8.67
CA PHE A 161 -2.20 -4.83 8.43
C PHE A 161 -1.57 -3.76 7.52
N GLN A 162 -0.24 -3.83 7.39
CA GLN A 162 0.55 -2.76 6.81
C GLN A 162 0.78 -3.01 5.32
N LEU A 163 0.46 -2.02 4.50
CA LEU A 163 0.70 -2.01 3.06
C LEU A 163 1.94 -1.16 2.78
N LEU A 164 2.99 -1.79 2.27
CA LEU A 164 4.23 -1.13 1.85
C LEU A 164 4.21 -0.96 0.33
N VAL A 165 4.28 0.28 -0.16
CA VAL A 165 4.12 0.57 -1.60
C VAL A 165 5.39 1.18 -2.17
N CYS A 166 5.81 0.68 -3.34
CA CYS A 166 6.77 1.35 -4.19
C CYS A 166 6.04 2.30 -5.13
N HIS A 167 6.24 3.61 -4.99
CA HIS A 167 5.64 4.62 -5.87
C HIS A 167 6.71 5.24 -6.76
N ASP A 168 6.61 5.06 -8.08
CA ASP A 168 7.48 5.76 -9.01
C ASP A 168 7.12 7.27 -9.06
N ASP A 169 8.07 8.12 -8.70
CA ASP A 169 7.82 9.56 -8.55
C ASP A 169 7.63 10.26 -9.91
N ALA A 170 8.19 9.72 -10.98
CA ALA A 170 8.06 10.30 -12.31
C ALA A 170 6.64 10.15 -12.85
N THR A 171 6.10 8.94 -12.77
CA THR A 171 4.86 8.53 -13.46
C THR A 171 3.68 8.36 -12.52
N SER A 172 3.90 8.19 -11.22
CA SER A 172 2.92 7.68 -10.24
C SER A 172 2.44 6.25 -10.50
N PHE A 173 3.15 5.49 -11.33
CA PHE A 173 2.92 4.07 -11.47
C PHE A 173 3.37 3.34 -10.20
N ILE A 174 2.58 2.37 -9.76
CA ILE A 174 2.94 1.46 -8.68
C ILE A 174 3.38 0.14 -9.31
N PRO A 175 4.70 -0.14 -9.40
CA PRO A 175 5.19 -1.38 -9.97
C PRO A 175 5.09 -2.56 -9.01
N ALA A 176 5.11 -2.33 -7.70
CA ALA A 176 5.00 -3.40 -6.71
C ALA A 176 4.51 -2.91 -5.35
N TYR A 177 3.95 -3.84 -4.58
CA TYR A 177 3.65 -3.63 -3.15
C TYR A 177 3.87 -4.90 -2.33
N SER A 178 4.06 -4.74 -1.03
CA SER A 178 4.04 -5.84 -0.04
C SER A 178 3.00 -5.59 1.03
N TYR A 179 2.20 -6.61 1.36
CA TYR A 179 1.24 -6.56 2.47
C TYR A 179 1.73 -7.44 3.62
N ILE A 180 2.05 -6.82 4.76
CA ILE A 180 2.76 -7.44 5.89
C ILE A 180 1.81 -7.71 7.04
N ILE A 181 1.66 -8.98 7.38
CA ILE A 181 0.74 -9.48 8.40
C ILE A 181 1.57 -10.03 9.57
N ARG A 182 1.57 -9.29 10.68
CA ARG A 182 2.21 -9.66 11.94
C ARG A 182 1.22 -9.61 13.10
N TYR A 183 1.56 -10.28 14.19
CA TYR A 183 0.77 -10.23 15.41
C TYR A 183 0.57 -8.78 15.88
N GLU A 184 1.63 -8.00 16.06
CA GLU A 184 1.53 -6.61 16.53
C GLU A 184 0.95 -5.63 15.48
N GLN A 185 0.64 -6.11 14.27
CA GLN A 185 0.17 -5.28 13.15
C GLN A 185 1.15 -4.15 12.74
N THR A 186 2.40 -4.26 13.17
CA THR A 186 3.53 -3.39 12.82
C THR A 186 4.54 -4.19 12.01
N TYR A 187 5.25 -3.53 11.10
CA TYR A 187 6.31 -4.12 10.29
C TYR A 187 7.69 -3.81 10.89
N ARG A 188 8.72 -4.52 10.41
CA ARG A 188 10.12 -4.40 10.84
C ARG A 188 11.04 -4.12 9.67
N GLY A 189 12.31 -3.83 9.97
CA GLY A 189 13.33 -3.52 8.96
C GLY A 189 13.54 -4.65 7.96
N GLU A 190 13.39 -5.91 8.39
CA GLU A 190 13.45 -7.05 7.47
C GLU A 190 12.30 -7.09 6.45
N ASP A 191 11.11 -6.61 6.82
CA ASP A 191 9.94 -6.61 5.92
C ASP A 191 10.13 -5.56 4.84
N VAL A 192 10.61 -4.37 5.23
CA VAL A 192 10.91 -3.26 4.32
C VAL A 192 12.02 -3.64 3.35
N ALA A 193 13.16 -4.13 3.86
CA ALA A 193 14.27 -4.56 3.02
C ALA A 193 13.84 -5.67 2.06
N GLY A 194 13.05 -6.66 2.54
CA GLY A 194 12.49 -7.72 1.72
C GLY A 194 11.56 -7.21 0.60
N ALA A 195 10.72 -6.21 0.89
CA ALA A 195 9.85 -5.58 -0.11
C ALA A 195 10.66 -4.84 -1.20
N MET A 196 11.71 -4.13 -0.80
CA MET A 196 12.58 -3.37 -1.71
C MET A 196 13.39 -4.28 -2.62
N ILE A 197 14.05 -5.32 -2.08
CA ILE A 197 14.88 -6.22 -2.89
C ILE A 197 14.05 -7.06 -3.86
N ARG A 198 12.85 -7.52 -3.47
CA ARG A 198 11.92 -8.21 -4.39
C ARG A 198 11.48 -7.28 -5.52
N THR A 199 11.13 -6.03 -5.20
CA THR A 199 10.83 -5.02 -6.22
C THR A 199 12.02 -4.81 -7.15
N CYS A 200 13.24 -4.66 -6.64
CA CYS A 200 14.41 -4.46 -7.48
C CYS A 200 14.71 -5.68 -8.36
N ARG A 201 14.54 -6.90 -7.82
CA ARG A 201 14.67 -8.17 -8.56
C ARG A 201 13.68 -8.23 -9.73
N ASP A 202 12.43 -7.87 -9.49
CA ASP A 202 11.34 -8.12 -10.45
C ASP A 202 11.09 -6.95 -11.42
N VAL A 203 11.50 -5.73 -11.05
CA VAL A 203 11.24 -4.49 -11.81
C VAL A 203 12.53 -3.89 -12.37
N GLY A 204 13.62 -4.00 -11.61
CA GLY A 204 14.88 -3.29 -11.85
C GLY A 204 15.26 -2.36 -10.69
N ILE A 205 16.53 -1.95 -10.69
CA ILE A 205 17.14 -1.09 -9.69
C ILE A 205 16.85 0.38 -10.01
N PHE A 206 16.28 1.09 -9.05
CA PHE A 206 16.05 2.53 -9.14
C PHE A 206 17.32 3.32 -8.85
N ASP A 207 17.48 4.52 -9.40
CA ASP A 207 18.66 5.35 -9.10
C ASP A 207 18.60 5.92 -7.67
N SER A 208 17.39 6.17 -7.16
CA SER A 208 17.21 6.74 -5.82
C SER A 208 15.89 6.34 -5.16
N PHE A 209 15.92 6.23 -3.83
CA PHE A 209 14.73 6.06 -3.00
C PHE A 209 14.54 7.24 -2.05
N VAL A 210 13.31 7.74 -1.98
CA VAL A 210 12.87 8.73 -0.99
C VAL A 210 12.26 8.00 0.19
N LEU A 211 12.90 8.07 1.36
CA LEU A 211 12.53 7.31 2.55
C LEU A 211 12.27 8.24 3.75
N GLU A 212 11.28 7.88 4.58
CA GLU A 212 11.12 8.53 5.88
C GLU A 212 12.10 8.00 6.93
N GLY A 213 12.13 8.65 8.10
CA GLY A 213 12.82 8.10 9.25
C GLY A 213 12.23 6.78 9.77
N GLY A 214 12.76 6.30 10.89
CA GLY A 214 12.28 5.08 11.53
C GLY A 214 12.79 3.81 10.84
N VAL A 215 11.90 2.83 10.66
CA VAL A 215 12.25 1.49 10.17
C VAL A 215 12.85 1.51 8.75
N TRP A 216 12.41 2.46 7.93
CA TRP A 216 12.91 2.72 6.57
C TRP A 216 14.39 3.11 6.52
N LYS A 217 15.00 3.53 7.64
CA LYS A 217 16.43 3.84 7.76
C LYS A 217 17.20 2.87 8.64
N SER A 218 16.65 1.68 8.89
CA SER A 218 17.39 0.63 9.58
C SER A 218 18.67 0.28 8.83
N ASP A 219 19.70 -0.17 9.56
CA ASP A 219 20.98 -0.62 8.99
C ASP A 219 20.80 -1.62 7.86
N ARG A 220 19.77 -2.47 7.96
CA ARG A 220 19.43 -3.46 6.95
C ARG A 220 19.00 -2.82 5.64
N VAL A 221 18.16 -1.78 5.71
CA VAL A 221 17.73 -1.04 4.52
C VAL A 221 18.93 -0.28 3.94
N GLN A 222 19.71 0.44 4.75
CA GLN A 222 20.85 1.20 4.24
C GLN A 222 21.84 0.31 3.49
N ARG A 223 22.17 -0.87 4.02
CA ARG A 223 23.04 -1.83 3.32
C ARG A 223 22.49 -2.33 1.99
N LEU A 224 21.17 -2.55 1.93
CA LEU A 224 20.51 -2.92 0.68
C LEU A 224 20.68 -1.81 -0.36
N LEU A 225 20.48 -0.55 0.04
CA LEU A 225 20.65 0.60 -0.85
C LEU A 225 22.09 0.72 -1.33
N ASP A 226 23.06 0.67 -0.41
CA ASP A 226 24.49 0.70 -0.74
C ASP A 226 24.86 -0.46 -1.67
N GLY A 227 24.30 -1.64 -1.43
CA GLY A 227 24.54 -2.85 -2.21
C GLY A 227 24.08 -2.78 -3.65
N LEU A 228 22.94 -2.15 -3.88
CA LEU A 228 22.38 -1.98 -5.22
C LEU A 228 22.81 -0.65 -5.87
N GLY A 229 23.58 0.18 -5.15
CA GLY A 229 23.97 1.52 -5.58
C GLY A 229 22.78 2.48 -5.70
N ILE A 230 21.78 2.34 -4.83
CA ILE A 230 20.59 3.19 -4.79
C ILE A 230 20.85 4.37 -3.87
N ARG A 231 20.69 5.59 -4.37
CA ARG A 231 20.86 6.79 -3.55
C ARG A 231 19.69 6.96 -2.57
N HIS A 232 19.99 7.09 -1.29
CA HIS A 232 18.99 7.46 -0.28
C HIS A 232 18.74 8.97 -0.28
N ILE A 233 17.48 9.37 -0.41
CA ILE A 233 17.00 10.74 -0.24
C ILE A 233 16.16 10.81 1.04
N ASP A 234 16.60 11.62 1.99
CA ASP A 234 15.96 11.77 3.29
C ASP A 234 14.74 12.72 3.22
N ALA A 235 13.55 12.20 3.55
CA ALA A 235 12.31 12.98 3.67
C ALA A 235 11.92 13.38 5.11
N LYS A 236 12.68 12.96 6.14
CA LYS A 236 12.34 13.19 7.55
C LYS A 236 12.25 14.68 7.87
N GLY A 237 11.12 15.09 8.45
CA GLY A 237 10.91 16.46 8.93
C GLY A 237 10.82 17.50 7.82
N ARG A 238 10.74 17.09 6.55
CA ARG A 238 10.64 17.99 5.41
C ARG A 238 9.24 17.89 4.79
N PRO A 239 8.42 18.95 4.83
CA PRO A 239 7.11 18.92 4.21
C PRO A 239 7.25 18.76 2.69
N GLN A 240 6.26 18.13 2.05
CA GLN A 240 6.18 18.00 0.60
C GLN A 240 7.38 17.30 -0.04
N CYS A 241 8.00 16.31 0.61
CA CYS A 241 9.16 15.59 0.04
C CYS A 241 8.81 14.25 -0.62
N LYS A 242 7.59 13.74 -0.42
CA LYS A 242 7.13 12.47 -0.98
C LYS A 242 5.84 12.64 -1.76
N LEU A 243 5.73 11.96 -2.91
CA LEU A 243 4.51 11.93 -3.71
C LEU A 243 3.53 10.82 -3.29
N VAL A 244 4.04 9.80 -2.61
CA VAL A 244 3.28 8.60 -2.20
C VAL A 244 2.10 8.92 -1.24
N GLU A 245 2.19 9.97 -0.43
CA GLU A 245 1.07 10.38 0.45
C GLU A 245 -0.18 10.75 -0.35
N ASN A 246 -0.01 11.48 -1.46
CA ASN A 246 -1.12 11.83 -2.33
C ASN A 246 -1.67 10.60 -3.06
N PHE A 247 -0.80 9.64 -3.38
CA PHE A 247 -1.24 8.34 -3.89
C PHE A 247 -2.12 7.61 -2.88
N PHE A 248 -1.73 7.50 -1.61
CA PHE A 248 -2.55 6.85 -0.59
C PHE A 248 -3.92 7.53 -0.42
N ASN A 249 -3.97 8.86 -0.48
CA ASN A 249 -5.24 9.58 -0.43
C ASN A 249 -6.20 9.15 -1.55
N ARG A 250 -5.69 8.94 -2.77
CA ARG A 250 -6.47 8.43 -3.92
C ARG A 250 -6.82 6.95 -3.74
N LEU A 251 -5.87 6.14 -3.27
CA LEU A 251 -6.08 4.71 -2.99
C LEU A 251 -7.22 4.49 -1.99
N TRP A 252 -7.28 5.28 -0.92
CA TRP A 252 -8.37 5.22 0.06
C TRP A 252 -9.72 5.57 -0.52
N SER A 253 -9.79 6.53 -1.46
CA SER A 253 -11.05 6.82 -2.14
C SER A 253 -11.51 5.63 -2.98
N VAL A 254 -10.61 4.93 -3.67
CA VAL A 254 -10.96 3.74 -4.45
C VAL A 254 -11.35 2.57 -3.56
N LEU A 255 -10.61 2.32 -2.46
CA LEU A 255 -10.88 1.23 -1.52
C LEU A 255 -12.06 1.48 -0.57
N SER A 256 -12.64 2.68 -0.55
CA SER A 256 -13.75 3.02 0.35
C SER A 256 -15.03 2.20 0.11
N VAL A 257 -15.17 1.62 -1.09
CA VAL A 257 -16.28 0.73 -1.45
C VAL A 257 -16.15 -0.70 -0.91
N VAL A 258 -15.00 -1.06 -0.33
CA VAL A 258 -14.77 -2.39 0.25
C VAL A 258 -15.52 -2.51 1.59
N PRO A 259 -16.23 -3.61 1.89
CA PRO A 259 -16.92 -3.78 3.17
C PRO A 259 -15.95 -3.82 4.37
N GLY A 260 -16.45 -3.48 5.56
CA GLY A 260 -15.66 -3.54 6.80
C GLY A 260 -14.84 -2.28 7.09
N GLN A 261 -15.18 -1.13 6.49
CA GLN A 261 -14.52 0.16 6.75
C GLN A 261 -14.64 0.57 8.23
N VAL A 262 -13.49 0.65 8.90
CA VAL A 262 -13.36 1.13 10.29
C VAL A 262 -13.14 2.65 10.32
N GLY A 263 -12.84 3.25 9.17
CA GLY A 263 -12.66 4.68 8.98
C GLY A 263 -11.23 5.05 8.58
N ARG A 264 -11.11 6.07 7.74
CA ARG A 264 -9.84 6.76 7.42
C ARG A 264 -9.44 7.69 8.56
N TYR A 265 -10.43 8.20 9.29
CA TYR A 265 -10.24 8.98 10.51
C TYR A 265 -10.69 8.14 11.73
N GLN A 266 -10.09 8.40 12.89
CA GLN A 266 -10.45 7.69 14.12
C GLN A 266 -11.94 7.90 14.45
N ALA A 267 -12.64 6.82 14.83
CA ALA A 267 -14.07 6.82 15.17
C ALA A 267 -15.03 7.24 14.04
N GLU A 268 -14.59 7.22 12.77
CA GLU A 268 -15.42 7.65 11.63
C GLU A 268 -16.63 6.73 11.40
N ASN A 269 -16.54 5.43 11.71
CA ASN A 269 -17.65 4.48 11.57
C ASN A 269 -17.87 3.67 12.86
N LYS A 270 -18.55 4.27 13.84
CA LYS A 270 -18.80 3.68 15.18
C LYS A 270 -19.31 2.24 15.11
N SER A 271 -20.33 1.98 14.27
CA SER A 271 -20.96 0.65 14.16
C SER A 271 -19.99 -0.43 13.67
N THR A 272 -19.17 -0.12 12.66
CA THR A 272 -18.18 -1.08 12.16
C THR A 272 -17.00 -1.22 13.13
N SER A 273 -16.58 -0.15 13.78
CA SER A 273 -15.54 -0.18 14.83
C SER A 273 -15.95 -1.05 16.02
N GLU A 274 -17.21 -0.98 16.47
CA GLU A 274 -17.75 -1.85 17.53
C GLU A 274 -17.72 -3.32 17.12
N LYS A 275 -18.16 -3.63 15.89
CA LYS A 275 -18.07 -4.99 15.31
C LYS A 275 -16.63 -5.47 15.22
N TYR A 276 -15.70 -4.61 14.80
CA TYR A 276 -14.27 -4.92 14.71
C TYR A 276 -13.71 -5.30 16.09
N VAL A 277 -14.01 -4.51 17.13
CA VAL A 277 -13.59 -4.79 18.52
C VAL A 277 -14.26 -6.06 19.06
N ALA A 278 -15.55 -6.27 18.79
CA ALA A 278 -16.26 -7.48 19.20
C ALA A 278 -15.62 -8.75 18.60
N CYS A 279 -15.33 -8.73 17.29
CA CYS A 279 -14.68 -9.83 16.60
C CYS A 279 -13.27 -10.09 17.12
N ARG A 280 -12.46 -9.04 17.29
CA ARG A 280 -11.10 -9.14 17.85
C ARG A 280 -11.06 -9.73 19.25
N ASN A 281 -12.11 -9.53 20.04
CA ASN A 281 -12.25 -10.11 21.38
C ASN A 281 -12.87 -11.52 21.38
N GLY A 282 -13.07 -12.15 20.22
CA GLY A 282 -13.67 -13.48 20.09
C GLY A 282 -15.18 -13.52 20.35
N ARG A 283 -15.85 -12.37 20.51
CA ARG A 283 -17.30 -12.31 20.79
C ARG A 283 -18.14 -12.61 19.56
N GLN A 284 -17.61 -12.36 18.36
CA GLN A 284 -18.30 -12.56 17.08
C GLN A 284 -17.32 -13.12 16.04
N ASP A 285 -17.83 -13.93 15.10
CA ASP A 285 -17.04 -14.44 13.98
C ASP A 285 -16.82 -13.32 12.93
N PRO A 286 -15.56 -12.98 12.59
CA PRO A 286 -15.30 -11.88 11.67
C PRO A 286 -15.57 -12.22 10.20
N ARG A 287 -15.63 -13.50 9.81
CA ARG A 287 -15.68 -13.94 8.39
C ARG A 287 -16.94 -13.50 7.65
N THR A 288 -18.02 -13.24 8.38
CA THR A 288 -19.31 -12.77 7.84
C THR A 288 -19.38 -11.24 7.73
N LEU A 289 -18.43 -10.52 8.34
CA LEU A 289 -18.47 -9.06 8.48
C LEU A 289 -17.31 -8.35 7.77
N PHE A 290 -16.17 -9.02 7.64
CA PHE A 290 -14.94 -8.47 7.09
C PHE A 290 -14.39 -9.37 5.97
N PRO A 291 -13.79 -8.79 4.92
CA PRO A 291 -13.23 -9.55 3.81
C PRO A 291 -12.14 -10.53 4.29
N MET A 292 -12.09 -11.70 3.64
CA MET A 292 -10.95 -12.60 3.78
C MET A 292 -9.72 -12.01 3.09
N LEU A 293 -8.52 -12.42 3.49
CA LEU A 293 -7.26 -11.93 2.93
C LEU A 293 -7.24 -11.95 1.40
N THR A 294 -7.72 -13.04 0.79
CA THR A 294 -7.80 -13.16 -0.68
C THR A 294 -8.66 -12.05 -1.30
N ASP A 295 -9.81 -11.74 -0.72
CA ASP A 295 -10.70 -10.68 -1.21
C ASP A 295 -10.10 -9.29 -0.98
N ALA A 296 -9.45 -9.09 0.17
CA ALA A 296 -8.76 -7.84 0.49
C ALA A 296 -7.62 -7.56 -0.50
N LEU A 297 -6.79 -8.57 -0.80
CA LEU A 297 -5.71 -8.44 -1.79
C LEU A 297 -6.25 -8.20 -3.19
N ALA A 298 -7.33 -8.90 -3.60
CA ALA A 298 -7.97 -8.64 -4.88
C ALA A 298 -8.52 -7.21 -5.00
N ALA A 299 -9.07 -6.66 -3.90
CA ALA A 299 -9.52 -5.27 -3.87
C ALA A 299 -8.36 -4.27 -3.93
N ILE A 300 -7.23 -4.55 -3.27
CA ILE A 300 -6.01 -3.75 -3.36
C ILE A 300 -5.44 -3.79 -4.79
N ASP A 301 -5.28 -4.97 -5.37
CA ASP A 301 -4.84 -5.17 -6.76
C ASP A 301 -5.71 -4.36 -7.73
N TRP A 302 -7.04 -4.47 -7.62
CA TRP A 302 -8.00 -3.71 -8.41
C TRP A 302 -7.83 -2.20 -8.24
N ALA A 303 -7.73 -1.72 -7.00
CA ALA A 303 -7.65 -0.30 -6.70
C ALA A 303 -6.35 0.33 -7.22
N ILE A 304 -5.22 -0.36 -7.07
CA ILE A 304 -3.94 0.10 -7.60
C ILE A 304 -3.94 0.04 -9.13
N ASN A 305 -4.47 -1.03 -9.73
CA ASN A 305 -4.59 -1.14 -11.18
C ASN A 305 -5.46 -0.02 -11.77
N TYR A 306 -6.56 0.32 -11.10
CA TYR A 306 -7.38 1.47 -11.46
C TYR A 306 -6.51 2.75 -11.46
N LEU A 307 -5.76 3.03 -10.40
CA LEU A 307 -4.94 4.23 -10.34
C LEU A 307 -3.80 4.25 -11.37
N ASN A 308 -3.21 3.09 -11.69
CA ASN A 308 -2.15 2.97 -12.69
C ASN A 308 -2.64 3.19 -14.13
N THR A 309 -3.90 2.85 -14.42
CA THR A 309 -4.49 2.92 -15.77
C THR A 309 -5.31 4.19 -16.01
N HIS A 310 -5.58 4.98 -14.97
CA HIS A 310 -6.41 6.17 -15.08
C HIS A 310 -5.58 7.46 -15.14
N PRO A 311 -5.99 8.44 -15.95
CA PRO A 311 -5.24 9.69 -16.11
C PRO A 311 -4.99 10.43 -14.79
N VAL A 312 -3.78 10.97 -14.66
CA VAL A 312 -3.38 11.94 -13.63
C VAL A 312 -3.33 13.32 -14.29
N GLU A 313 -3.90 14.32 -13.60
CA GLU A 313 -3.82 15.72 -14.00
C GLU A 313 -3.02 16.51 -12.98
N SER A 314 -2.05 17.27 -13.46
CA SER A 314 -1.29 18.27 -12.70
C SER A 314 -1.30 19.57 -13.47
N ARG A 315 -1.42 20.69 -12.74
CA ARG A 315 -1.34 22.02 -13.36
C ARG A 315 0.07 22.33 -13.86
N GLU A 316 1.07 21.67 -13.28
CA GLU A 316 2.50 21.91 -13.45
C GLU A 316 3.15 20.92 -14.42
N TYR A 317 2.66 19.67 -14.46
CA TYR A 317 3.25 18.58 -15.24
C TYR A 317 2.34 18.06 -16.36
N GLY A 318 1.16 18.66 -16.54
CA GLY A 318 0.21 18.26 -17.57
C GLY A 318 -0.61 17.03 -17.19
N LYS A 319 -1.02 16.27 -18.20
CA LYS A 319 -1.89 15.09 -18.08
C LYS A 319 -1.23 13.88 -18.71
N TRP A 320 -1.22 12.76 -18.01
CA TRP A 320 -0.69 11.48 -18.50
C TRP A 320 -1.40 10.30 -17.84
N ILE A 321 -1.27 9.10 -18.42
CA ILE A 321 -1.64 7.84 -17.78
C ILE A 321 -0.37 7.24 -17.17
N PRO A 322 -0.35 6.89 -15.86
CA PRO A 322 0.86 6.39 -15.20
C PRO A 322 1.48 5.19 -15.90
N ARG A 323 0.66 4.20 -16.30
CA ARG A 323 1.11 3.01 -17.02
C ARG A 323 1.79 3.35 -18.34
N ASP A 324 1.12 4.09 -19.21
CA ASP A 324 1.62 4.40 -20.56
C ASP A 324 2.94 5.18 -20.49
N ARG A 325 3.03 6.14 -19.55
CA ARG A 325 4.26 6.89 -19.34
C ARG A 325 5.38 6.00 -18.79
N TRP A 326 5.07 5.10 -17.86
CA TRP A 326 6.02 4.13 -17.31
C TRP A 326 6.60 3.24 -18.42
N GLU A 327 5.74 2.69 -19.28
CA GLU A 327 6.17 1.86 -20.40
C GLU A 327 7.02 2.63 -21.40
N ALA A 328 6.58 3.84 -21.80
CA ALA A 328 7.32 4.67 -22.74
C ALA A 328 8.71 5.06 -22.21
N ASP A 329 8.79 5.48 -20.94
CA ASP A 329 10.05 5.86 -20.30
C ASP A 329 11.01 4.66 -20.23
N LEU A 330 10.52 3.47 -19.83
CA LEU A 330 11.35 2.26 -19.72
C LEU A 330 11.74 1.65 -21.07
N ALA A 331 10.90 1.76 -22.09
CA ALA A 331 11.25 1.33 -23.44
C ALA A 331 12.41 2.17 -24.00
N ALA A 332 12.41 3.48 -23.71
CA ALA A 332 13.48 4.38 -24.11
C ALA A 332 14.72 4.27 -23.22
N HIS A 333 14.53 4.01 -21.91
CA HIS A 333 15.61 3.96 -20.91
C HIS A 333 15.39 2.79 -19.94
N PRO A 334 15.79 1.56 -20.32
CA PRO A 334 15.63 0.39 -19.46
C PRO A 334 16.37 0.53 -18.13
N MET A 335 15.75 0.03 -17.04
CA MET A 335 16.37 0.00 -15.72
C MET A 335 17.47 -1.06 -15.62
N ARG A 336 18.49 -0.79 -14.80
CA ARG A 336 19.51 -1.79 -14.43
C ARG A 336 18.83 -2.96 -13.73
N GLN A 337 19.24 -4.19 -14.05
CA GLN A 337 18.72 -5.38 -13.39
C GLN A 337 19.60 -5.78 -12.19
N VAL A 338 19.01 -6.49 -11.23
CA VAL A 338 19.76 -7.07 -10.11
C VAL A 338 20.58 -8.24 -10.64
N ASP A 339 21.89 -8.20 -10.41
CA ASP A 339 22.77 -9.33 -10.73
C ASP A 339 22.38 -10.55 -9.89
N ALA A 340 22.49 -11.75 -10.46
CA ALA A 340 22.24 -13.01 -9.75
C ALA A 340 23.13 -13.13 -8.49
N ASP A 341 24.33 -12.55 -8.57
CA ASP A 341 25.32 -12.48 -7.48
C ASP A 341 24.85 -11.66 -6.27
N PHE A 342 23.74 -10.93 -6.36
CA PHE A 342 23.15 -10.17 -5.24
C PHE A 342 21.98 -10.87 -4.54
N SER A 343 21.67 -12.12 -4.91
CA SER A 343 20.59 -12.90 -4.29
C SER A 343 20.71 -12.99 -2.76
N TRP A 344 21.92 -13.00 -2.22
CA TRP A 344 22.20 -13.01 -0.78
C TRP A 344 21.74 -11.75 -0.03
N LEU A 345 21.51 -10.62 -0.71
CA LEU A 345 20.92 -9.42 -0.06
C LEU A 345 19.51 -9.69 0.47
N GLN A 346 18.85 -10.74 -0.02
CA GLN A 346 17.54 -11.19 0.44
C GLN A 346 17.61 -12.01 1.73
N ALA A 347 18.81 -12.41 2.17
CA ALA A 347 19.02 -13.32 3.28
C ALA A 347 18.29 -12.86 4.55
N PRO A 348 17.39 -13.69 5.13
CA PRO A 348 16.66 -13.35 6.34
C PRO A 348 17.51 -12.97 7.54
N ALA A 349 18.66 -13.63 7.73
CA ALA A 349 19.59 -13.35 8.82
C ALA A 349 20.82 -12.62 8.30
N ILE A 350 21.08 -11.43 8.85
CA ILE A 350 22.26 -10.62 8.56
C ILE A 350 22.88 -10.24 9.89
N VAL A 351 24.04 -10.80 10.21
CA VAL A 351 24.66 -10.64 11.54
C VAL A 351 26.15 -10.32 11.45
N LYS A 352 26.58 -9.34 12.25
CA LYS A 352 28.01 -9.00 12.40
C LYS A 352 28.63 -9.94 13.42
N ARG A 353 29.69 -10.66 13.05
CA ARG A 353 30.34 -11.65 13.92
C ARG A 353 31.85 -11.63 13.75
N LYS A 354 32.56 -11.83 14.86
CA LYS A 354 34.01 -11.98 14.88
C LYS A 354 34.39 -13.40 14.47
N VAL A 355 35.38 -13.53 13.60
CA VAL A 355 35.97 -14.83 13.26
C VAL A 355 36.79 -15.33 14.45
N VAL A 356 36.49 -16.54 14.90
CA VAL A 356 37.19 -17.19 16.02
C VAL A 356 37.47 -18.64 15.67
N ARG A 357 38.74 -19.03 15.68
CA ARG A 357 39.25 -20.35 15.28
C ARG A 357 38.75 -20.77 13.89
N GLY A 358 38.80 -19.85 12.93
CA GLY A 358 38.33 -20.09 11.56
C GLY A 358 36.83 -20.33 11.44
N MET A 359 36.03 -19.88 12.41
CA MET A 359 34.57 -20.06 12.44
C MET A 359 33.83 -18.74 12.68
N LEU A 360 32.62 -18.66 12.12
CA LEU A 360 31.63 -17.62 12.40
C LEU A 360 30.44 -18.24 13.13
N ARG A 361 30.02 -17.65 14.25
CA ARG A 361 28.89 -18.16 15.04
C ARG A 361 27.76 -17.14 15.13
N ALA A 362 26.56 -17.54 14.72
CA ALA A 362 25.37 -16.71 14.74
C ALA A 362 24.29 -17.34 15.61
N THR A 363 23.78 -16.61 16.59
CA THR A 363 22.51 -16.98 17.24
C THR A 363 21.39 -16.17 16.61
N VAL A 364 20.49 -16.84 15.88
CA VAL A 364 19.31 -16.25 15.26
C VAL A 364 18.12 -17.19 15.42
N PRO A 365 16.86 -16.72 15.34
CA PRO A 365 15.70 -17.60 15.34
C PRO A 365 15.84 -18.66 14.23
N GLY A 366 15.87 -19.93 14.63
CA GLY A 366 15.89 -21.06 13.72
C GLY A 366 14.49 -21.45 13.25
N PRO A 367 14.35 -22.61 12.60
CA PRO A 367 13.05 -23.13 12.16
C PRO A 367 11.99 -23.13 13.25
N LEU A 368 12.35 -23.50 14.47
CA LEU A 368 11.39 -23.59 15.57
C LEU A 368 10.99 -22.22 16.18
N GLY A 369 11.39 -21.10 15.56
CA GLY A 369 11.18 -19.75 16.09
C GLY A 369 12.01 -19.42 17.34
N VAL A 370 12.77 -20.40 17.85
CA VAL A 370 13.68 -20.27 19.00
C VAL A 370 15.07 -19.81 18.56
N PRO A 371 15.78 -19.02 19.38
CA PRO A 371 17.18 -18.69 19.12
C PRO A 371 18.02 -19.97 19.00
N GLN A 372 18.57 -20.20 17.82
CA GLN A 372 19.45 -21.33 17.54
C GLN A 372 20.84 -20.82 17.22
N ARG A 373 21.85 -21.51 17.74
CA ARG A 373 23.25 -21.24 17.39
C ARG A 373 23.60 -21.97 16.09
N TRP A 374 24.05 -21.20 15.11
CA TRP A 374 24.58 -21.64 13.83
C TRP A 374 26.09 -21.39 13.82
N THR A 375 26.86 -22.36 13.36
CA THR A 375 28.31 -22.30 13.27
C THR A 375 28.68 -22.56 11.83
N PHE A 376 29.40 -21.62 11.23
CA PHE A 376 29.83 -21.68 9.86
C PHE A 376 31.35 -21.74 9.81
N SER A 377 31.87 -22.53 8.86
CA SER A 377 33.31 -22.62 8.61
C SER A 377 33.61 -22.62 7.12
N ALA A 378 34.83 -22.20 6.78
CA ALA A 378 35.46 -22.41 5.49
C ALA A 378 36.99 -22.31 5.67
N PRO A 379 37.80 -22.95 4.81
CA PRO A 379 39.26 -22.88 4.92
C PRO A 379 39.81 -21.44 4.92
N TRP A 380 39.20 -20.56 4.12
CA TRP A 380 39.65 -19.17 3.98
C TRP A 380 39.36 -18.30 5.23
N LEU A 381 38.46 -18.71 6.13
CA LEU A 381 38.19 -17.91 7.34
C LEU A 381 39.40 -17.81 8.27
N TRP A 382 40.34 -18.77 8.21
CA TRP A 382 41.56 -18.71 9.02
C TRP A 382 42.42 -17.47 8.73
N THR A 383 42.38 -16.94 7.50
CA THR A 383 43.12 -15.71 7.14
C THR A 383 42.44 -14.45 7.68
N GLU A 384 41.19 -14.57 8.13
CA GLU A 384 40.38 -13.49 8.66
C GLU A 384 40.20 -13.57 10.20
N GLU A 385 41.00 -14.41 10.88
CA GLU A 385 40.93 -14.60 12.33
C GLU A 385 40.97 -13.27 13.09
N GLY A 386 40.07 -13.12 14.06
CA GLY A 386 39.98 -11.92 14.89
C GLY A 386 39.30 -10.71 14.22
N LYS A 387 39.01 -10.74 12.91
CA LYS A 387 38.26 -9.68 12.23
C LYS A 387 36.76 -9.85 12.44
N GLU A 388 36.04 -8.75 12.44
CA GLU A 388 34.58 -8.76 12.38
C GLU A 388 34.14 -8.82 10.93
N LEU A 389 33.26 -9.75 10.59
CA LEU A 389 32.68 -9.93 9.26
C LEU A 389 31.15 -9.92 9.34
N MET A 390 30.51 -9.79 8.19
CA MET A 390 29.05 -9.87 8.05
C MET A 390 28.66 -11.21 7.46
N LEU A 391 27.74 -11.91 8.13
CA LEU A 391 27.23 -13.20 7.69
C LEU A 391 25.78 -13.05 7.24
N HIS A 392 25.47 -13.53 6.03
CA HIS A 392 24.17 -13.47 5.38
C HIS A 392 23.68 -14.89 5.09
N PHE A 393 22.58 -15.31 5.68
CA PHE A 393 22.01 -16.64 5.46
C PHE A 393 20.51 -16.71 5.68
N ASP A 394 19.89 -17.77 5.16
CA ASP A 394 18.53 -18.14 5.51
C ASP A 394 18.55 -19.27 6.56
N PRO A 395 18.18 -19.02 7.84
CA PRO A 395 18.12 -20.08 8.84
C PRO A 395 17.12 -21.20 8.49
N LEU A 396 16.30 -21.02 7.45
CA LEU A 396 15.30 -21.96 6.94
C LEU A 396 15.69 -22.56 5.57
N GLY A 397 16.91 -22.26 5.09
CA GLY A 397 17.42 -22.78 3.81
C GLY A 397 17.63 -24.29 3.83
N GLU A 398 17.78 -24.86 2.63
CA GLU A 398 18.08 -26.29 2.45
C GLU A 398 19.43 -26.66 3.09
N TRP A 399 19.51 -27.89 3.60
CA TRP A 399 20.74 -28.44 4.16
C TRP A 399 21.58 -29.12 3.07
N PRO A 400 22.92 -28.92 3.03
CA PRO A 400 23.73 -28.13 3.95
C PRO A 400 23.55 -26.63 3.79
N LEU A 401 23.31 -25.95 4.92
CA LEU A 401 23.05 -24.53 4.91
C LEU A 401 24.31 -23.76 4.52
N SER A 402 24.20 -22.90 3.51
CA SER A 402 25.28 -22.03 3.05
C SER A 402 25.01 -20.58 3.44
N ALA A 403 26.08 -19.81 3.62
CA ALA A 403 26.01 -18.40 3.95
C ALA A 403 27.04 -17.61 3.15
N VAL A 404 26.68 -16.38 2.78
CA VAL A 404 27.59 -15.44 2.14
C VAL A 404 28.22 -14.57 3.22
N VAL A 405 29.54 -14.35 3.12
CA VAL A 405 30.28 -13.49 4.03
C VAL A 405 30.74 -12.23 3.30
N THR A 406 30.46 -11.06 3.89
CA THR A 406 30.90 -9.77 3.36
C THR A 406 31.73 -8.99 4.38
N ALA A 407 32.50 -8.02 3.90
CA ALA A 407 33.17 -7.06 4.78
C ALA A 407 32.15 -6.17 5.52
N PRO A 408 32.40 -5.77 6.78
CA PRO A 408 31.51 -4.86 7.49
C PRO A 408 31.31 -3.53 6.76
N GLY A 409 30.05 -3.07 6.69
CA GLY A 409 29.71 -1.82 6.02
C GLY A 409 29.90 -1.84 4.50
N SER A 410 30.13 -3.02 3.91
CA SER A 410 30.32 -3.18 2.47
C SER A 410 29.51 -4.37 1.95
N VAL A 411 29.20 -4.33 0.65
CA VAL A 411 28.63 -5.44 -0.09
C VAL A 411 29.67 -6.28 -0.81
N LYS A 412 30.96 -5.99 -0.60
CA LYS A 412 32.05 -6.82 -1.11
C LYS A 412 31.98 -8.20 -0.48
N VAL A 413 31.63 -9.19 -1.30
CA VAL A 413 31.67 -10.61 -0.94
C VAL A 413 33.12 -11.03 -0.75
N LEU A 414 33.40 -11.68 0.39
CA LEU A 414 34.69 -12.26 0.73
C LEU A 414 34.74 -13.75 0.41
N GLY A 415 33.60 -14.42 0.49
CA GLY A 415 33.44 -15.82 0.13
C GLY A 415 32.19 -16.42 0.75
N GLU A 416 31.96 -17.68 0.44
CA GLU A 416 30.88 -18.50 1.02
C GLU A 416 31.41 -19.39 2.14
N VAL A 417 30.53 -19.72 3.07
CA VAL A 417 30.81 -20.60 4.20
C VAL A 417 29.66 -21.60 4.38
N SER A 418 29.98 -22.79 4.86
CA SER A 418 28.97 -23.86 5.09
C SER A 418 28.72 -24.02 6.58
N CYS A 419 27.46 -24.29 6.94
CA CYS A 419 27.07 -24.56 8.31
C CYS A 419 27.59 -25.95 8.73
N THR A 420 28.31 -26.01 9.85
CA THR A 420 28.93 -27.23 10.34
C THR A 420 28.11 -27.96 11.40
N ASN A 421 27.07 -27.32 11.95
CA ASN A 421 26.17 -27.95 12.90
C ASN A 421 24.76 -28.08 12.31
N PRO A 422 24.18 -29.29 12.29
CA PRO A 422 22.79 -29.47 11.88
C PRO A 422 21.85 -28.78 12.89
N VAL A 423 20.60 -28.60 12.48
CA VAL A 423 19.55 -28.05 13.34
C VAL A 423 19.46 -28.86 14.63
N SER A 424 19.93 -28.30 15.75
CA SER A 424 19.67 -28.91 17.05
C SER A 424 18.19 -28.72 17.33
N MET A 425 17.42 -29.81 17.34
CA MET A 425 16.00 -29.84 17.76
C MET A 425 15.78 -29.38 19.22
N GLY A 426 16.85 -28.97 19.93
CA GLY A 426 16.80 -28.51 21.30
C GLY A 426 16.74 -26.99 21.41
N GLY A 427 15.54 -26.45 21.60
CA GLY A 427 15.31 -25.16 22.24
C GLY A 427 14.63 -25.41 23.59
N CYS A 428 15.35 -25.11 24.68
CA CYS A 428 14.89 -25.22 26.06
C CYS A 428 13.76 -24.22 26.35
N GLY A 429 12.61 -24.71 26.83
CA GLY A 429 11.76 -24.04 27.84
C GLY A 429 11.09 -22.68 27.55
N GLU A 430 11.05 -22.17 26.33
CA GLU A 430 10.36 -20.88 26.06
C GLU A 430 8.85 -21.03 25.75
N ASP A 431 8.09 -20.03 26.20
CA ASP A 431 6.63 -19.92 26.07
C ASP A 431 6.20 -19.93 24.59
N ILE A 432 5.47 -20.98 24.18
CA ILE A 432 4.85 -21.14 22.85
C ILE A 432 4.08 -19.88 22.42
N SER A 433 3.50 -19.14 23.37
CA SER A 433 2.78 -17.91 23.10
C SER A 433 3.66 -16.85 22.43
N LEU A 434 4.93 -16.71 22.84
CA LEU A 434 5.88 -15.75 22.30
C LEU A 434 6.31 -16.13 20.88
N GLN A 435 6.47 -17.43 20.62
CA GLN A 435 6.83 -17.93 19.30
C GLN A 435 5.71 -17.67 18.28
N ILE A 436 4.45 -17.86 18.67
CA ILE A 436 3.32 -17.61 17.76
C ILE A 436 3.23 -16.13 17.37
N ARG A 437 3.65 -15.22 18.27
CA ARG A 437 3.66 -13.78 17.99
C ARG A 437 4.74 -13.36 16.99
N GLN A 438 5.76 -14.19 16.76
CA GLN A 438 6.80 -13.94 15.75
C GLN A 438 6.40 -14.38 14.34
N ILE A 439 5.29 -15.12 14.18
CA ILE A 439 4.79 -15.54 12.88
C ILE A 439 4.51 -14.31 12.02
N VAL A 440 5.02 -14.34 10.79
CA VAL A 440 4.82 -13.29 9.79
C VAL A 440 4.33 -13.92 8.50
N ARG A 441 3.34 -13.29 7.89
CA ARG A 441 2.93 -13.56 6.52
C ARG A 441 3.13 -12.31 5.69
N THR A 442 3.74 -12.48 4.53
CA THR A 442 4.03 -11.41 3.57
C THR A 442 3.40 -11.79 2.25
N GLU A 443 2.63 -10.87 1.68
CA GLU A 443 2.04 -11.00 0.35
C GLU A 443 2.69 -9.95 -0.55
N TYR A 444 3.62 -10.39 -1.39
CA TYR A 444 4.22 -9.54 -2.41
C TYR A 444 3.41 -9.63 -3.71
N ARG A 445 3.25 -8.47 -4.34
CA ARG A 445 2.54 -8.30 -5.61
C ARG A 445 3.38 -7.44 -6.54
N LEU A 446 3.71 -8.03 -7.68
CA LEU A 446 4.27 -7.35 -8.84
C LEU A 446 3.12 -6.97 -9.77
N LEU A 447 3.07 -5.69 -10.12
CA LEU A 447 2.11 -5.10 -11.03
C LEU A 447 2.87 -4.63 -12.26
N THR A 448 2.97 -5.48 -13.28
CA THR A 448 3.59 -5.04 -14.53
C THR A 448 2.59 -4.29 -15.40
N ALA A 449 3.14 -3.39 -16.21
CA ALA A 449 2.37 -2.62 -17.17
C ALA A 449 1.82 -3.52 -18.31
N THR A 450 2.55 -4.61 -18.62
CA THR A 450 2.18 -5.67 -19.60
C THR A 450 1.08 -6.62 -19.12
N GLY A 451 0.53 -6.44 -17.91
CA GLY A 451 -0.51 -7.31 -17.36
C GLY A 451 -0.01 -8.62 -16.73
N LYS A 452 1.29 -8.93 -16.84
CA LYS A 452 1.93 -10.01 -16.06
C LYS A 452 1.85 -9.65 -14.57
N THR A 453 1.12 -10.43 -13.79
CA THR A 453 1.04 -10.25 -12.33
C THR A 453 1.87 -11.34 -11.67
N GLY A 454 2.87 -10.91 -10.89
CA GLY A 454 3.68 -11.79 -10.06
C GLY A 454 3.13 -11.79 -8.64
N ARG A 455 2.94 -12.98 -8.07
CA ARG A 455 2.50 -13.13 -6.69
C ARG A 455 3.47 -14.02 -5.95
N GLU A 456 3.96 -13.53 -4.82
CA GLU A 456 4.78 -14.31 -3.91
C GLU A 456 4.16 -14.21 -2.52
N SER A 457 3.64 -15.32 -2.01
CA SER A 457 3.14 -15.41 -0.64
C SER A 457 4.20 -16.13 0.19
N THR A 458 4.72 -15.45 1.22
CA THR A 458 5.69 -15.99 2.16
C THR A 458 5.01 -16.10 3.52
N LEU A 459 5.01 -17.30 4.12
CA LEU A 459 4.62 -17.49 5.51
C LEU A 459 5.83 -18.00 6.28
N ARG A 460 6.19 -17.34 7.39
CA ARG A 460 7.20 -17.84 8.34
C ARG A 460 6.51 -18.24 9.62
N ALA A 461 6.36 -19.54 9.85
CA ALA A 461 5.64 -20.13 10.98
C ALA A 461 6.58 -20.75 12.04
N LEU A 462 5.98 -21.26 13.13
CA LEU A 462 6.66 -21.91 14.27
C LEU A 462 7.57 -23.08 13.93
N ASN A 463 7.37 -23.75 12.81
CA ASN A 463 8.15 -24.90 12.37
C ASN A 463 9.21 -24.54 11.31
N GLY A 464 9.30 -23.26 10.95
CA GLY A 464 10.32 -22.78 10.03
C GLY A 464 10.01 -23.06 8.58
N GLN A 465 8.77 -23.50 8.28
CA GLN A 465 8.34 -23.56 6.91
C GLN A 465 8.18 -22.14 6.40
N THR A 466 9.07 -21.74 5.49
CA THR A 466 8.83 -20.68 4.53
C THR A 466 8.05 -21.28 3.37
N SER A 467 6.72 -21.29 3.44
CA SER A 467 5.94 -21.62 2.25
C SER A 467 6.01 -20.42 1.31
N ILE A 468 6.75 -20.55 0.21
CA ILE A 468 6.74 -19.61 -0.91
C ILE A 468 5.77 -20.16 -1.96
N ALA A 469 4.59 -19.55 -2.07
CA ALA A 469 3.72 -19.81 -3.21
C ALA A 469 3.99 -18.72 -4.26
N GLN A 470 4.71 -19.08 -5.32
CA GLN A 470 4.87 -18.23 -6.50
C GLN A 470 3.77 -18.57 -7.50
N GLY A 471 2.92 -17.59 -7.80
CA GLY A 471 1.95 -17.66 -8.88
C GLY A 471 2.29 -16.60 -9.92
N VAL A 472 2.98 -17.00 -10.98
CA VAL A 472 3.11 -16.18 -12.20
C VAL A 472 2.03 -16.64 -13.15
N LYS A 473 0.99 -15.83 -13.38
CA LYS A 473 0.11 -16.02 -14.55
C LYS A 473 0.73 -15.27 -15.71
N GLY A 474 1.52 -15.96 -16.53
CA GLY A 474 1.78 -15.53 -17.90
C GLY A 474 0.56 -15.86 -18.76
N GLN A 475 0.02 -14.89 -19.48
CA GLN A 475 -0.72 -15.21 -20.72
C GLN A 475 0.35 -15.58 -21.75
N ASP A 476 0.86 -16.81 -21.67
CA ASP A 476 1.56 -17.42 -22.81
C ASP A 476 0.50 -18.18 -23.60
N GLY A 477 -0.01 -17.52 -24.63
CA GLY A 477 -0.96 -18.06 -25.59
C GLY A 477 -1.35 -16.95 -26.54
N ASP A 478 -1.04 -17.15 -27.83
CA ASP A 478 -1.37 -16.27 -28.96
C ASP A 478 -2.70 -15.53 -28.75
N VAL A 479 -2.62 -14.23 -28.46
CA VAL A 479 -3.77 -13.33 -28.61
C VAL A 479 -3.45 -12.43 -29.78
N THR A 480 -4.04 -12.77 -30.92
CA THR A 480 -4.20 -11.90 -32.08
C THR A 480 -4.55 -10.49 -31.64
N ALA A 481 -3.92 -9.48 -32.23
CA ALA A 481 -3.82 -8.08 -31.82
C ALA A 481 -5.13 -7.26 -31.66
N ASP A 482 -6.30 -7.88 -31.56
CA ASP A 482 -7.60 -7.21 -31.62
C ASP A 482 -8.51 -7.38 -30.38
N THR A 483 -8.00 -7.87 -29.25
CA THR A 483 -8.80 -7.89 -28.00
C THR A 483 -8.25 -6.86 -27.00
N PRO A 484 -9.00 -5.79 -26.67
CA PRO A 484 -8.65 -4.88 -25.59
C PRO A 484 -8.49 -5.64 -24.28
N PRO A 485 -7.51 -5.31 -23.41
CA PRO A 485 -7.37 -5.95 -22.11
C PRO A 485 -8.69 -5.85 -21.35
N ASP A 486 -9.18 -7.00 -20.87
CA ASP A 486 -10.47 -7.18 -20.20
C ASP A 486 -10.84 -5.96 -19.34
N ALA A 487 -12.01 -5.38 -19.62
CA ALA A 487 -12.58 -4.28 -18.87
C ALA A 487 -12.43 -4.54 -17.36
N VAL A 488 -11.76 -3.63 -16.64
CA VAL A 488 -11.44 -3.70 -15.21
C VAL A 488 -12.63 -4.24 -14.40
N GLN A 489 -12.69 -5.56 -14.20
CA GLN A 489 -13.84 -6.16 -13.53
C GLN A 489 -13.72 -5.88 -12.03
N VAL A 490 -14.60 -5.02 -11.53
CA VAL A 490 -14.81 -4.80 -10.10
C VAL A 490 -15.06 -6.16 -9.42
N PRO A 491 -14.31 -6.54 -8.36
CA PRO A 491 -14.44 -7.87 -7.73
C PRO A 491 -15.88 -8.20 -7.32
N ALA A 492 -16.29 -9.45 -7.48
CA ALA A 492 -17.68 -9.89 -7.26
C ALA A 492 -18.24 -9.55 -5.85
N LYS A 493 -17.42 -9.54 -4.80
CA LYS A 493 -17.84 -9.10 -3.46
C LYS A 493 -18.03 -7.58 -3.31
N VAL A 494 -17.35 -6.78 -4.13
CA VAL A 494 -17.62 -5.34 -4.24
C VAL A 494 -18.95 -5.12 -4.98
N ARG A 495 -19.27 -5.95 -5.98
CA ARG A 495 -20.59 -5.97 -6.65
C ARG A 495 -21.72 -6.46 -5.73
N ALA A 496 -21.46 -7.48 -4.90
CA ALA A 496 -22.45 -8.12 -4.04
C ALA A 496 -22.66 -7.43 -2.68
N SER A 497 -21.85 -6.42 -2.33
CA SER A 497 -22.13 -5.62 -1.15
C SER A 497 -23.41 -4.84 -1.43
N LYS A 498 -24.55 -5.33 -0.90
CA LYS A 498 -25.71 -4.46 -0.66
C LYS A 498 -25.19 -3.37 0.25
N LEU A 499 -24.76 -2.24 -0.33
CA LEU A 499 -24.59 -0.99 0.39
C LEU A 499 -25.90 -0.82 1.15
N ALA A 500 -25.87 -1.03 2.47
CA ALA A 500 -27.04 -0.81 3.30
C ALA A 500 -27.53 0.58 2.97
N ASP A 501 -28.76 0.68 2.45
CA ASP A 501 -29.28 1.92 1.89
C ASP A 501 -29.06 3.05 2.90
N PRO A 502 -28.14 3.99 2.64
CA PRO A 502 -27.86 5.07 3.57
C PRO A 502 -29.13 5.89 3.84
N LEU A 503 -30.07 5.91 2.90
CA LEU A 503 -31.36 6.59 3.00
C LEU A 503 -32.30 5.88 3.98
N SER A 504 -32.30 4.55 4.02
CA SER A 504 -33.09 3.78 5.01
C SER A 504 -32.69 4.08 6.45
N ARG A 505 -31.40 4.36 6.67
CA ARG A 505 -30.84 4.66 8.00
C ARG A 505 -31.06 6.11 8.41
N ALA A 506 -30.90 7.05 7.47
CA ALA A 506 -31.23 8.46 7.68
C ALA A 506 -32.73 8.65 7.98
N ALA A 507 -33.61 7.97 7.23
CA ALA A 507 -35.05 7.98 7.48
C ALA A 507 -35.44 7.35 8.84
N ALA A 508 -34.68 6.36 9.32
CA ALA A 508 -34.88 5.73 10.63
C ALA A 508 -34.32 6.56 11.81
N GLU A 509 -33.30 7.38 11.57
CA GLU A 509 -32.74 8.30 12.57
C GLU A 509 -33.57 9.59 12.68
N ASP A 510 -34.10 10.13 11.58
CA ASP A 510 -34.99 11.30 11.58
C ASP A 510 -36.34 11.01 12.27
N SER A 511 -36.84 9.78 12.13
CA SER A 511 -38.10 9.35 12.76
C SER A 511 -37.99 9.06 14.26
N ARG A 512 -36.79 9.10 14.86
CA ARG A 512 -36.55 8.77 16.29
C ARG A 512 -36.12 9.93 17.18
N SER A 513 -36.02 11.17 16.69
CA SER A 513 -35.58 12.27 17.55
C SER A 513 -36.14 13.64 17.17
N THR A 514 -37.37 13.92 17.61
CA THR A 514 -37.79 15.30 17.92
C THR A 514 -38.66 15.29 19.17
N VAL A 515 -38.03 15.10 20.33
CA VAL A 515 -38.47 15.79 21.54
C VAL A 515 -37.36 16.80 21.85
N PRO A 516 -37.60 18.11 21.68
CA PRO A 516 -36.60 19.13 22.01
C PRO A 516 -36.23 19.00 23.49
N GLN A 517 -34.96 18.65 23.76
CA GLN A 517 -34.42 18.79 25.11
C GLN A 517 -34.19 20.29 25.37
N PRO A 518 -34.65 20.84 26.51
CA PRO A 518 -34.43 22.24 26.82
C PRO A 518 -32.93 22.52 27.00
N ILE A 519 -32.50 23.68 26.51
CA ILE A 519 -31.11 24.15 26.56
C ILE A 519 -30.72 24.39 28.02
N THR A 520 -29.83 23.57 28.58
CA THR A 520 -29.25 23.82 29.89
C THR A 520 -28.24 24.98 29.79
N PRO A 521 -28.39 26.08 30.55
CA PRO A 521 -27.43 27.17 30.53
C PRO A 521 -26.06 26.72 31.07
N ALA A 522 -24.97 27.17 30.42
CA ALA A 522 -23.61 26.85 30.83
C ALA A 522 -23.35 27.31 32.28
N THR A 523 -22.72 26.44 33.07
CA THR A 523 -22.48 26.66 34.49
C THR A 523 -21.20 27.48 34.71
N ARG A 524 -21.03 28.03 35.93
CA ARG A 524 -19.84 28.79 36.31
C ARG A 524 -18.54 27.97 36.18
N ASP A 525 -18.64 26.66 36.33
CA ASP A 525 -17.53 25.71 36.19
C ASP A 525 -17.13 25.50 34.73
N ASP A 526 -18.09 25.55 33.79
CA ASP A 526 -17.82 25.49 32.34
C ASP A 526 -16.98 26.70 31.88
N PHE A 527 -17.31 27.90 32.41
CA PHE A 527 -16.53 29.11 32.15
C PHE A 527 -15.14 29.08 32.81
N ALA A 528 -15.01 28.48 33.99
CA ALA A 528 -13.73 28.30 34.65
C ALA A 528 -12.82 27.31 33.89
N ALA A 529 -13.39 26.24 33.34
CA ALA A 529 -12.68 25.27 32.51
C ALA A 529 -12.21 25.87 31.17
N MET A 530 -13.04 26.71 30.52
CA MET A 530 -12.64 27.47 29.33
C MET A 530 -11.47 28.42 29.61
N ARG A 531 -11.50 29.17 30.73
CA ARG A 531 -10.41 30.08 31.09
C ARG A 531 -9.10 29.36 31.41
N ARG A 532 -9.14 28.14 31.99
CA ARG A 532 -7.93 27.32 32.19
C ARG A 532 -7.33 26.84 30.86
N ARG A 533 -8.15 26.42 29.90
CA ARG A 533 -7.69 26.00 28.57
C ARG A 533 -7.08 27.16 27.78
N ALA A 534 -7.65 28.37 27.88
CA ALA A 534 -7.10 29.56 27.26
C ALA A 534 -5.74 29.96 27.85
N ARG A 535 -5.54 29.79 29.18
CA ARG A 535 -4.24 30.04 29.83
C ARG A 535 -3.16 29.03 29.46
N GLN A 536 -3.53 27.75 29.31
CA GLN A 536 -2.59 26.70 28.88
C GLN A 536 -2.14 26.86 27.42
N ALA A 537 -2.97 27.46 26.56
CA ALA A 537 -2.62 27.74 25.17
C ALA A 537 -1.58 28.87 25.03
N ASN A 538 -1.53 29.82 25.96
CA ASN A 538 -0.59 30.95 25.91
C ASN A 538 0.81 30.62 26.45
N THR A 539 0.98 29.58 27.26
CA THR A 539 2.31 29.16 27.78
C THR A 539 3.10 28.28 26.81
N ALA A 540 2.52 27.83 25.70
CA ALA A 540 3.21 26.98 24.72
C ALA A 540 3.94 27.75 23.60
N THR A 541 3.79 29.08 23.54
CA THR A 541 4.28 29.91 22.42
C THR A 541 5.55 30.70 22.71
N THR A 542 6.24 30.41 23.81
CA THR A 542 7.55 31.03 24.11
C THR A 542 8.57 29.94 24.39
N LEU A 543 9.37 29.59 23.36
CA LEU A 543 10.78 29.20 23.48
C LEU A 543 11.46 29.24 22.09
N ASN A 544 12.24 30.32 21.94
CA ASN A 544 13.54 30.54 21.28
C ASN A 544 13.78 30.20 19.80
N PHE A 545 14.19 31.26 19.10
CA PHE A 545 14.95 31.30 17.84
C PHE A 545 16.20 30.43 17.86
#